data_AF-A0A7Y5DY44-F1
#
_entry.id   AF-A0A7Y5DY44-F1
#
_cell.length_a   1.000
_cell.length_b   1.000
_cell.length_c   1.000
_cell.angle_alpha   90.00
_cell.angle_beta   90.00
_cell.angle_gamma   90.00
#
_symmetry.space_group_name_H-M   'P 1'
#
loop_
_entity.id
_entity.type
_entity.pdbx_description
1 polymer ?
#
loop_
_entity_poly.entity_id
_entity_poly.type
_entity_poly.pdbx_seq_one_letter_code
_entity_poly.pdbx_strand_id
1 'polypeptide(L)'
;MTTLEERIAAFTWPAPDSVPTTLEGAWAFVAAHPFPEKRYVLAPAGASEEALAAAEEALGRPLPAVLRAALAAHDGIEETWTCSGCVLASAAQLAEEQSRFAEELENWETDVDLPLERLFALGHEADGHTTYLLDTGRTSEQGEPMVRRFDPESDESLSESTVRWTSLGHFIAWLVCEAHTHPQEEPPAELLALFPYDGVESDDEDDEDDD
;
A
#
# COMPACT_ATOMS: atom_id res chain seq x y z
N MET A 1 -13.79 5.80 -26.15
CA MET A 1 -12.85 5.68 -25.03
C MET A 1 -13.23 6.77 -24.05
N THR A 2 -13.57 6.42 -22.82
CA THR A 2 -13.77 7.41 -21.74
C THR A 2 -12.42 8.01 -21.39
N THR A 3 -12.35 9.32 -21.30
CA THR A 3 -11.20 10.09 -20.84
C THR A 3 -10.95 9.85 -19.35
N LEU A 4 -9.76 10.22 -18.87
CA LEU A 4 -9.43 10.15 -17.44
C LEU A 4 -10.34 11.06 -16.61
N GLU A 5 -10.59 12.29 -17.08
CA GLU A 5 -11.50 13.24 -16.45
C GLU A 5 -12.91 12.67 -16.31
N GLU A 6 -13.42 12.00 -17.35
CA GLU A 6 -14.71 11.31 -17.30
C GLU A 6 -14.70 10.13 -16.30
N ARG A 7 -13.57 9.44 -16.10
CA ARG A 7 -13.45 8.36 -15.10
C ARG A 7 -13.44 8.92 -13.68
N ILE A 8 -12.67 9.97 -13.42
CA ILE A 8 -12.62 10.66 -12.12
C ILE A 8 -14.00 11.23 -11.78
N ALA A 9 -14.66 11.90 -12.73
CA ALA A 9 -15.99 12.46 -12.52
C ALA A 9 -17.09 11.40 -12.34
N ALA A 10 -16.90 10.19 -12.89
CA ALA A 10 -17.83 9.07 -12.72
C ALA A 10 -17.59 8.27 -11.43
N PHE A 11 -16.40 8.38 -10.82
CA PHE A 11 -16.09 7.72 -9.57
C PHE A 11 -16.80 8.44 -8.41
N THR A 12 -17.54 7.66 -7.61
CA THR A 12 -18.20 8.20 -6.43
C THR A 12 -17.22 8.16 -5.26
N TRP A 13 -16.56 9.28 -5.03
CA TRP A 13 -15.60 9.42 -3.95
C TRP A 13 -16.26 9.22 -2.57
N PRO A 14 -15.64 8.46 -1.66
CA PRO A 14 -16.08 8.43 -0.27
C PRO A 14 -15.85 9.80 0.37
N ALA A 15 -16.67 10.15 1.36
CA ALA A 15 -16.34 11.26 2.25
C ALA A 15 -15.09 10.90 3.08
N PRO A 16 -14.26 11.87 3.50
CA PRO A 16 -13.03 11.61 4.26
C PRO A 16 -13.22 10.76 5.52
N ASP A 17 -14.31 11.01 6.26
CA ASP A 17 -14.68 10.27 7.47
C ASP A 17 -15.31 8.90 7.18
N SER A 18 -15.55 8.58 5.92
CA SER A 18 -16.14 7.31 5.45
C SER A 18 -15.16 6.38 4.76
N VAL A 19 -13.89 6.78 4.61
CA VAL A 19 -12.85 5.91 4.04
C VAL A 19 -12.70 4.69 4.96
N PRO A 20 -12.85 3.46 4.42
CA PRO A 20 -12.74 2.27 5.24
C PRO A 20 -11.35 2.15 5.87
N THR A 21 -11.33 2.02 7.19
CA THR A 21 -10.11 1.77 7.98
C THR A 21 -10.05 0.34 8.52
N THR A 22 -11.11 -0.46 8.36
CA THR A 22 -11.11 -1.87 8.73
C THR A 22 -11.03 -2.75 7.49
N LEU A 23 -10.47 -3.95 7.63
CA LEU A 23 -10.38 -4.90 6.53
C LEU A 23 -11.76 -5.28 5.96
N GLU A 24 -12.76 -5.50 6.82
CA GLU A 24 -14.13 -5.79 6.40
C GLU A 24 -14.74 -4.65 5.57
N GLY A 25 -14.58 -3.41 6.04
CA GLY A 25 -15.05 -2.23 5.33
C GLY A 25 -14.36 -2.06 3.98
N ALA A 26 -13.06 -2.34 3.91
CA ALA A 26 -12.30 -2.26 2.67
C ALA A 26 -12.79 -3.27 1.62
N TRP A 27 -13.08 -4.51 2.01
CA TRP A 27 -13.64 -5.49 1.07
C TRP A 27 -15.07 -5.16 0.63
N ALA A 28 -15.90 -4.62 1.53
CA ALA A 28 -17.20 -4.09 1.15
C ALA A 28 -17.06 -2.92 0.14
N PHE A 29 -16.04 -2.08 0.32
CA PHE A 29 -15.73 -0.98 -0.59
C PHE A 29 -15.25 -1.46 -1.95
N VAL A 30 -14.35 -2.45 -2.00
CA VAL A 30 -13.91 -3.12 -3.25
C VAL A 30 -15.10 -3.75 -3.98
N ALA A 31 -16.03 -4.38 -3.26
CA ALA A 31 -17.23 -4.97 -3.87
C ALA A 31 -18.16 -3.91 -4.46
N ALA A 32 -18.28 -2.74 -3.82
CA ALA A 32 -19.07 -1.61 -4.32
C ALA A 32 -18.36 -0.84 -5.45
N HIS A 33 -17.03 -0.82 -5.44
CA HIS A 33 -16.18 -0.12 -6.39
C HIS A 33 -15.05 -1.03 -6.91
N PRO A 34 -15.37 -1.99 -7.80
CA PRO A 34 -14.38 -2.96 -8.27
C PRO A 34 -13.18 -2.29 -8.95
N PHE A 35 -12.01 -2.92 -8.83
CA PHE A 35 -10.83 -2.51 -9.56
C PHE A 35 -11.08 -2.52 -11.07
N PRO A 36 -10.61 -1.51 -11.81
CA PRO A 36 -10.55 -1.60 -13.26
C PRO A 36 -9.60 -2.74 -13.68
N GLU A 37 -10.08 -3.69 -14.47
CA GLU A 37 -9.32 -4.90 -14.89
C GLU A 37 -7.98 -4.59 -15.58
N LYS A 38 -7.84 -3.39 -16.15
CA LYS A 38 -6.60 -2.93 -16.81
C LYS A 38 -5.59 -2.28 -15.86
N ARG A 39 -5.91 -2.20 -14.56
CA ARG A 39 -5.09 -1.57 -13.52
C ARG A 39 -4.70 -2.56 -12.46
N TYR A 40 -5.69 -3.21 -11.86
CA TYR A 40 -5.42 -4.23 -10.87
C TYR A 40 -6.19 -5.50 -11.17
N VAL A 41 -5.57 -6.62 -10.83
CA VAL A 41 -6.21 -7.93 -10.78
C VAL A 41 -6.23 -8.36 -9.33
N LEU A 42 -7.43 -8.40 -8.78
CA LEU A 42 -7.70 -8.99 -7.48
C LEU A 42 -7.86 -10.51 -7.66
N ALA A 43 -7.13 -11.30 -6.87
CA ALA A 43 -7.29 -12.75 -6.89
C ALA A 43 -8.76 -13.13 -6.56
N PRO A 44 -9.41 -13.94 -7.40
CA PRO A 44 -10.85 -14.22 -7.26
C PRO A 44 -11.18 -15.13 -6.08
N ALA A 45 -10.18 -15.82 -5.53
CA ALA A 45 -10.29 -16.69 -4.37
C ALA A 45 -9.22 -16.31 -3.34
N GLY A 46 -9.53 -16.52 -2.07
CA GLY A 46 -8.56 -16.42 -1.01
C GLY A 46 -7.64 -17.65 -0.93
N ALA A 47 -6.51 -17.45 -0.24
CA ALA A 47 -5.55 -18.48 0.07
C ALA A 47 -6.18 -19.57 0.95
N SER A 48 -5.84 -20.83 0.69
CA SER A 48 -6.24 -21.91 1.59
C SER A 48 -5.43 -21.88 2.89
N GLU A 49 -5.92 -22.55 3.94
CA GLU A 49 -5.18 -22.67 5.20
C GLU A 49 -3.80 -23.31 5.01
N GLU A 50 -3.68 -24.25 4.06
CA GLU A 50 -2.39 -24.86 3.70
C GLU A 50 -1.45 -23.87 3.03
N ALA A 51 -1.96 -23.00 2.14
CA ALA A 51 -1.15 -21.97 1.49
C ALA A 51 -0.66 -20.92 2.51
N LEU A 52 -1.52 -20.51 3.43
CA LEU A 52 -1.18 -19.58 4.51
C LEU A 52 -0.14 -20.19 5.46
N ALA A 53 -0.30 -21.46 5.84
CA ALA A 53 0.67 -22.16 6.69
C ALA A 53 2.03 -22.32 5.98
N ALA A 54 2.03 -22.60 4.66
CA ALA A 54 3.26 -22.67 3.87
C ALA A 54 3.97 -21.31 3.79
N ALA A 55 3.22 -20.21 3.67
CA ALA A 55 3.77 -18.85 3.71
C ALA A 55 4.44 -18.55 5.07
N GLU A 56 3.79 -18.91 6.17
CA GLU A 56 4.34 -18.75 7.53
C GLU A 56 5.62 -19.57 7.74
N GLU A 57 5.65 -20.80 7.22
CA GLU A 57 6.83 -21.65 7.24
C GLU A 57 7.98 -21.03 6.42
N ALA A 58 7.69 -20.55 5.21
CA ALA A 58 8.68 -19.93 4.34
C ALA A 58 9.24 -18.61 4.92
N LEU A 59 8.40 -17.80 5.56
CA LEU A 59 8.81 -16.59 6.27
C LEU A 59 9.52 -16.88 7.60
N GLY A 60 9.39 -18.09 8.14
CA GLY A 60 9.92 -18.48 9.44
C GLY A 60 9.21 -17.82 10.64
N ARG A 61 8.04 -17.22 10.44
CA ARG A 61 7.25 -16.51 11.47
C ARG A 61 5.75 -16.50 11.11
N PRO A 62 4.86 -16.42 12.11
CA PRO A 62 3.41 -16.35 11.85
C PRO A 62 3.02 -15.06 11.13
N LEU A 63 1.99 -15.14 10.28
CA LEU A 63 1.43 -13.97 9.63
C LEU A 63 0.62 -13.16 10.66
N PRO A 64 0.64 -11.82 10.58
CA PRO A 64 -0.27 -10.99 11.36
C PRO A 64 -1.71 -11.36 11.04
N ALA A 65 -2.58 -11.40 12.06
CA ALA A 65 -3.95 -11.87 11.91
C ALA A 65 -4.72 -11.11 10.80
N VAL A 66 -4.48 -9.80 10.67
CA VAL A 66 -5.08 -8.96 9.62
C VAL A 66 -4.60 -9.34 8.22
N LEU A 67 -3.31 -9.65 8.04
CA LEU A 67 -2.76 -10.08 6.76
C LEU A 67 -3.27 -11.48 6.39
N ARG A 68 -3.29 -12.39 7.36
CA ARG A 68 -3.87 -13.73 7.18
C ARG A 68 -5.33 -13.66 6.75
N ALA A 69 -6.13 -12.80 7.39
CA ALA A 69 -7.54 -12.59 7.05
C ALA A 69 -7.72 -11.95 5.67
N ALA A 70 -6.84 -11.02 5.28
CA ALA A 70 -6.86 -10.40 3.95
C ALA A 70 -6.63 -11.44 2.85
N LEU A 71 -5.58 -12.26 3.02
CA LEU A 71 -5.23 -13.31 2.07
C LEU A 71 -6.29 -14.43 2.00
N ALA A 72 -6.91 -14.77 3.13
CA ALA A 72 -8.02 -15.72 3.17
C ALA A 72 -9.28 -15.21 2.43
N ALA A 73 -9.43 -13.89 2.26
CA ALA A 73 -10.49 -13.32 1.44
C ALA A 73 -10.09 -13.26 -0.05
N HIS A 74 -8.89 -12.75 -0.32
CA HIS A 74 -8.32 -12.59 -1.66
C HIS A 74 -6.81 -12.82 -1.61
N ASP A 75 -6.32 -13.80 -2.38
CA ASP A 75 -4.91 -14.19 -2.39
C ASP A 75 -4.02 -13.24 -3.21
N GLY A 76 -4.05 -11.96 -2.87
CA GLY A 76 -3.22 -10.92 -3.47
C GLY A 76 -3.94 -9.99 -4.45
N ILE A 77 -3.22 -8.92 -4.78
CA ILE A 77 -3.61 -7.86 -5.70
C ILE A 77 -2.38 -7.55 -6.58
N GLU A 78 -2.52 -7.77 -7.88
CA GLU A 78 -1.48 -7.51 -8.88
C GLU A 78 -1.78 -6.22 -9.66
N GLU A 79 -0.75 -5.42 -9.91
CA GLU A 79 -0.81 -4.24 -10.78
C GLU A 79 -0.49 -4.66 -12.23
N THR A 80 -1.35 -4.30 -13.18
CA THR A 80 -1.29 -4.79 -14.56
C THR A 80 -1.03 -3.72 -15.61
N TRP A 81 -1.03 -2.43 -15.25
CA TRP A 81 -0.81 -1.33 -16.19
C TRP A 81 0.67 -1.16 -16.52
N THR A 82 1.51 -1.13 -15.49
CA THR A 82 2.97 -1.04 -15.60
C THR A 82 3.63 -2.41 -15.54
N CYS A 83 2.85 -3.45 -15.20
CA CYS A 83 3.36 -4.79 -14.91
C CYS A 83 4.38 -4.76 -13.77
N SER A 84 4.19 -3.88 -12.79
CA SER A 84 5.12 -3.70 -11.69
C SER A 84 5.26 -4.96 -10.84
N GLY A 85 4.18 -5.73 -10.69
CA GLY A 85 4.13 -6.91 -9.84
C GLY A 85 2.97 -6.82 -8.86
N CYS A 86 3.18 -7.34 -7.65
CA CYS A 86 2.16 -7.33 -6.62
C CYS A 86 2.21 -6.05 -5.77
N VAL A 87 1.04 -5.46 -5.52
CA VAL A 87 0.87 -4.42 -4.48
C VAL A 87 0.39 -5.01 -3.16
N LEU A 88 -0.22 -6.20 -3.24
CA LEU A 88 -0.41 -7.14 -2.14
C LEU A 88 -0.05 -8.54 -2.66
N ALA A 89 1.03 -9.11 -2.16
CA ALA A 89 1.54 -10.41 -2.55
C ALA A 89 0.55 -11.51 -2.19
N SER A 90 0.44 -12.52 -3.06
CA SER A 90 -0.22 -13.77 -2.67
C SER A 90 0.56 -14.46 -1.54
N ALA A 91 -0.07 -15.41 -0.86
CA ALA A 91 0.57 -16.23 0.16
C ALA A 91 1.85 -16.91 -0.36
N ALA A 92 1.87 -17.33 -1.63
CA ALA A 92 3.02 -17.94 -2.26
C ALA A 92 4.18 -16.96 -2.53
N GLN A 93 3.90 -15.67 -2.67
CA GLN A 93 4.87 -14.62 -3.02
C GLN A 93 5.45 -13.89 -1.81
N LEU A 94 4.80 -13.96 -0.63
CA LEU A 94 5.22 -13.19 0.55
C LEU A 94 6.70 -13.38 0.95
N ALA A 95 7.20 -14.61 0.90
CA ALA A 95 8.60 -14.89 1.23
C ALA A 95 9.58 -14.31 0.20
N GLU A 96 9.19 -14.26 -1.07
CA GLU A 96 9.97 -13.64 -2.14
C GLU A 96 10.02 -12.12 -1.96
N GLU A 97 8.86 -11.48 -1.73
CA GLU A 97 8.80 -10.04 -1.46
C GLU A 97 9.58 -9.65 -0.20
N GLN A 98 9.53 -10.48 0.84
CA GLN A 98 10.31 -10.25 2.05
C GLN A 98 11.83 -10.37 1.80
N SER A 99 12.24 -11.29 0.94
CA SER A 99 13.65 -11.48 0.57
C SER A 99 14.13 -10.31 -0.29
N ARG A 100 13.34 -9.91 -1.28
CA ARG A 100 13.61 -8.73 -2.12
C ARG A 100 13.78 -7.47 -1.29
N PHE A 101 12.88 -7.21 -0.35
CA PHE A 101 13.00 -6.06 0.53
C PHE A 101 14.31 -6.08 1.35
N ALA A 102 14.71 -7.26 1.86
CA ALA A 102 15.97 -7.39 2.59
C ALA A 102 17.20 -7.17 1.68
N GLU A 103 17.18 -7.68 0.44
CA GLU A 103 18.24 -7.45 -0.55
C GLU A 103 18.37 -5.97 -0.93
N GLU A 104 17.26 -5.27 -1.13
CA GLU A 104 17.27 -3.83 -1.40
C GLU A 104 17.90 -3.07 -0.22
N LEU A 105 17.54 -3.39 1.03
CA LEU A 105 18.16 -2.74 2.20
C LEU A 105 19.68 -2.95 2.27
N GLU A 106 20.17 -4.14 1.91
CA GLU A 106 21.62 -4.40 1.86
C GLU A 106 22.31 -3.59 0.75
N ASN A 107 21.64 -3.41 -0.40
CA ASN A 107 22.20 -2.70 -1.56
C ASN A 107 22.30 -1.18 -1.36
N TRP A 108 21.38 -0.58 -0.62
CA TRP A 108 21.32 0.87 -0.45
C TRP A 108 22.19 1.40 0.69
N GLU A 109 22.93 0.55 1.40
CA GLU A 109 23.76 0.90 2.57
C GLU A 109 23.02 1.85 3.53
N THR A 110 21.70 1.68 3.69
CA THR A 110 20.89 2.62 4.47
C THR A 110 21.35 2.54 5.93
N ASP A 111 21.74 3.67 6.53
CA ASP A 111 22.09 3.78 7.96
C ASP A 111 20.86 3.57 8.89
N VAL A 112 19.78 3.01 8.37
CA VAL A 112 18.51 2.85 9.06
C VAL A 112 18.42 1.47 9.70
N ASP A 113 18.47 1.45 11.04
CA ASP A 113 18.21 0.25 11.84
C ASP A 113 16.72 -0.07 11.79
N LEU A 114 16.33 -0.87 10.79
CA LEU A 114 14.97 -1.29 10.58
C LEU A 114 14.64 -2.51 11.45
N PRO A 115 13.53 -2.48 12.21
CA PRO A 115 13.08 -3.63 12.98
C PRO A 115 12.40 -4.65 12.04
N LEU A 116 13.20 -5.35 11.24
CA LEU A 116 12.74 -6.29 10.22
C LEU A 116 11.82 -7.38 10.77
N GLU A 117 11.99 -7.75 12.04
CA GLU A 117 11.18 -8.75 12.73
C GLU A 117 9.71 -8.36 12.86
N ARG A 118 9.37 -7.07 12.77
CA ARG A 118 7.98 -6.57 12.84
C ARG A 118 7.41 -6.08 11.52
N LEU A 119 8.24 -5.95 10.48
CA LEU A 119 7.85 -5.47 9.16
C LEU A 119 7.58 -6.63 8.22
N PHE A 120 6.43 -6.62 7.55
CA PHE A 120 6.11 -7.57 6.49
C PHE A 120 6.02 -6.86 5.15
N ALA A 121 6.84 -7.28 4.19
CA ALA A 121 6.73 -6.80 2.81
C ALA A 121 5.42 -7.31 2.20
N LEU A 122 4.57 -6.36 1.78
CA LEU A 122 3.30 -6.62 1.13
C LEU A 122 3.45 -6.67 -0.38
N GLY A 123 4.39 -5.94 -0.97
CA GLY A 123 4.53 -5.77 -2.41
C GLY A 123 5.33 -4.51 -2.71
N HIS A 124 5.31 -4.04 -3.95
CA HIS A 124 6.15 -2.93 -4.41
C HIS A 124 5.49 -2.10 -5.53
N GLU A 125 6.03 -0.91 -5.76
CA GLU A 125 5.64 -0.04 -6.88
C GLU A 125 6.37 -0.41 -8.18
N ALA A 126 5.98 0.25 -9.28
CA ALA A 126 6.54 0.04 -10.62
C ALA A 126 8.02 0.35 -10.78
N ASP A 127 8.55 1.19 -9.89
CA ASP A 127 9.97 1.51 -9.83
C ASP A 127 10.83 0.31 -9.37
N GLY A 128 10.19 -0.69 -8.77
CA GLY A 128 10.79 -1.93 -8.30
C GLY A 128 11.64 -1.81 -7.02
N HIS A 129 11.75 -0.65 -6.40
CA HIS A 129 12.52 -0.46 -5.16
C HIS A 129 11.67 0.11 -4.03
N THR A 130 10.59 0.84 -4.35
CA THR A 130 9.60 1.24 -3.36
C THR A 130 8.79 0.03 -2.92
N THR A 131 8.76 -0.23 -1.61
CA THR A 131 8.10 -1.38 -0.99
C THR A 131 6.96 -0.94 -0.07
N TYR A 132 5.82 -1.63 -0.13
CA TYR A 132 4.75 -1.48 0.86
C TYR A 132 4.99 -2.41 2.04
N LEU A 133 5.02 -1.86 3.26
CA LEU A 133 5.33 -2.59 4.48
C LEU A 133 4.18 -2.55 5.47
N LEU A 134 3.76 -3.71 5.98
CA LEU A 134 2.89 -3.80 7.16
C LEU A 134 3.75 -3.77 8.42
N ASP A 135 3.62 -2.71 9.22
CA ASP A 135 4.34 -2.53 10.48
C ASP A 135 3.49 -3.00 11.66
N THR A 136 3.87 -4.11 12.26
CA THR A 136 3.15 -4.72 13.40
C THR A 136 3.53 -4.14 14.76
N GLY A 137 4.58 -3.31 14.85
CA GLY A 137 4.93 -2.62 16.10
C GLY A 137 4.36 -1.21 16.20
N ARG A 138 3.68 -0.75 15.15
CA ARG A 138 2.89 0.48 15.17
C ARG A 138 1.43 0.14 14.96
N THR A 139 0.57 0.68 15.80
CA THR A 139 -0.87 0.47 15.68
C THR A 139 -1.60 1.79 15.60
N SER A 140 -2.64 1.84 14.78
CA SER A 140 -3.58 2.96 14.77
C SER A 140 -4.33 3.10 16.10
N GLU A 141 -5.13 4.15 16.25
CA GLU A 141 -6.03 4.33 17.40
C GLU A 141 -6.98 3.14 17.61
N GLN A 142 -7.29 2.41 16.53
CA GLN A 142 -8.13 1.21 16.53
C GLN A 142 -7.36 -0.07 16.89
N GLY A 143 -6.04 0.02 17.10
CA GLY A 143 -5.18 -1.11 17.44
C GLY A 143 -4.77 -1.98 16.24
N GLU A 144 -4.99 -1.52 15.01
CA GLU A 144 -4.60 -2.27 13.80
C GLU A 144 -3.16 -1.94 13.36
N PRO A 145 -2.36 -2.93 12.90
CA PRO A 145 -1.07 -2.69 12.27
C PRO A 145 -1.17 -1.71 11.09
N MET A 146 -0.21 -0.80 10.98
CA MET A 146 -0.22 0.26 9.97
C MET A 146 0.51 -0.19 8.69
N VAL A 147 0.16 0.39 7.54
CA VAL A 147 0.87 0.16 6.27
C VAL A 147 1.69 1.40 5.91
N ARG A 148 2.89 1.18 5.41
CA ARG A 148 3.88 2.22 5.09
C ARG A 148 4.39 2.04 3.67
N ARG A 149 4.73 3.15 3.02
CA ARG A 149 5.50 3.16 1.79
C ARG A 149 6.95 3.39 2.17
N PHE A 150 7.82 2.42 1.88
CA PHE A 150 9.26 2.54 2.06
C PHE A 150 9.92 2.79 0.71
N ASP A 151 10.72 3.83 0.64
CA ASP A 151 11.44 4.27 -0.54
C ASP A 151 12.91 4.42 -0.14
N PRO A 152 13.81 3.52 -0.56
CA PRO A 152 15.20 3.57 -0.14
C PRO A 152 15.94 4.82 -0.62
N GLU A 153 15.43 5.54 -1.63
CA GLU A 153 16.02 6.80 -2.11
C GLU A 153 15.63 7.99 -1.23
N SER A 154 14.64 7.82 -0.35
CA SER A 154 14.14 8.88 0.55
C SER A 154 14.63 8.68 1.97
N ASP A 155 15.40 9.66 2.47
CA ASP A 155 15.86 9.72 3.88
C ASP A 155 14.68 9.75 4.88
N GLU A 156 13.50 10.18 4.44
CA GLU A 156 12.28 10.28 5.25
C GLU A 156 11.32 9.09 5.09
N SER A 157 11.65 8.10 4.26
CA SER A 157 10.79 6.93 3.97
C SER A 157 10.27 6.19 5.20
N LEU A 158 10.90 6.41 6.35
CA LEU A 158 10.54 5.81 7.63
C LEU A 158 10.27 6.83 8.75
N SER A 159 10.15 8.11 8.44
CA SER A 159 9.69 9.13 9.39
C SER A 159 8.24 8.86 9.85
N GLU A 160 7.83 9.50 10.95
CA GLU A 160 6.42 9.45 11.37
C GLU A 160 5.52 10.25 10.42
N SER A 161 6.06 11.25 9.72
CA SER A 161 5.37 12.06 8.70
C SER A 161 5.11 11.29 7.39
N THR A 162 5.75 10.14 7.16
CA THR A 162 5.51 9.33 5.95
C THR A 162 4.53 8.17 6.13
N VAL A 163 3.87 8.08 7.29
CA VAL A 163 2.83 7.07 7.53
C VAL A 163 1.58 7.39 6.69
N ARG A 164 1.41 6.66 5.58
CA ARG A 164 0.33 6.92 4.63
C ARG A 164 -0.99 6.24 4.98
N TRP A 165 -0.94 5.07 5.62
CA TRP A 165 -2.14 4.27 5.86
C TRP A 165 -2.18 3.74 7.29
N THR A 166 -3.25 4.10 7.98
CA THR A 166 -3.51 3.71 9.36
C THR A 166 -3.83 2.23 9.55
N SER A 167 -4.09 1.49 8.47
CA SER A 167 -4.31 0.05 8.50
C SER A 167 -4.19 -0.59 7.12
N LEU A 168 -4.22 -1.93 7.08
CA LEU A 168 -4.32 -2.68 5.83
C LEU A 168 -5.65 -2.41 5.10
N GLY A 169 -6.75 -2.23 5.82
CA GLY A 169 -8.03 -1.85 5.22
C GLY A 169 -7.96 -0.47 4.56
N HIS A 170 -7.30 0.47 5.23
CA HIS A 170 -7.08 1.82 4.71
C HIS A 170 -6.22 1.82 3.43
N PHE A 171 -5.17 1.00 3.39
CA PHE A 171 -4.34 0.78 2.20
C PHE A 171 -5.13 0.18 1.02
N ILE A 172 -5.97 -0.83 1.27
CA ILE A 172 -6.80 -1.44 0.21
C ILE A 172 -7.82 -0.44 -0.34
N ALA A 173 -8.43 0.38 0.53
CA ALA A 173 -9.33 1.45 0.08
C ALA A 173 -8.59 2.50 -0.77
N TRP A 174 -7.35 2.84 -0.42
CA TRP A 174 -6.49 3.70 -1.23
C TRP A 174 -6.25 3.12 -2.62
N LEU A 175 -5.88 1.84 -2.72
CA LEU A 175 -5.66 1.17 -4.02
C LEU A 175 -6.89 1.30 -4.93
N VAL A 176 -8.09 1.14 -4.38
CA VAL A 176 -9.33 1.29 -5.16
C VAL A 176 -9.46 2.72 -5.70
N CYS A 177 -9.30 3.72 -4.84
CA CYS A 177 -9.38 5.12 -5.24
C CYS A 177 -8.32 5.45 -6.29
N GLU A 178 -7.06 5.07 -6.06
CA GLU A 178 -5.93 5.27 -6.97
C GLU A 178 -6.18 4.65 -8.35
N ALA A 179 -6.72 3.42 -8.38
CA ALA A 179 -6.99 2.70 -9.63
C ALA A 179 -7.94 3.45 -10.57
N HIS A 180 -8.87 4.21 -9.98
CA HIS A 180 -9.86 5.00 -10.71
C HIS A 180 -9.33 6.37 -11.15
N THR A 181 -8.16 6.80 -10.65
CA THR A 181 -7.72 8.20 -10.75
C THR A 181 -6.37 8.43 -11.40
N HIS A 182 -5.47 7.45 -11.39
CA HIS A 182 -4.16 7.56 -12.06
C HIS A 182 -4.32 7.26 -13.57
N PRO A 183 -3.66 7.96 -14.54
CA PRO A 183 -2.23 8.24 -14.62
C PRO A 183 -1.95 9.74 -14.78
N GLN A 184 -1.71 10.43 -13.67
CA GLN A 184 -1.28 11.83 -13.68
C GLN A 184 0.12 11.90 -13.06
N GLU A 185 0.92 12.91 -13.43
CA GLU A 185 2.19 13.17 -12.73
C GLU A 185 1.95 13.53 -11.26
N GLU A 186 0.76 14.04 -10.92
CA GLU A 186 0.31 14.37 -9.57
C GLU A 186 -1.07 13.76 -9.26
N PRO A 187 -1.30 13.21 -8.04
CA PRO A 187 -2.61 12.67 -7.68
C PRO A 187 -3.68 13.77 -7.59
N PRO A 188 -4.96 13.50 -7.91
CA PRO A 188 -6.00 14.51 -7.81
C PRO A 188 -6.23 14.95 -6.36
N ALA A 189 -6.64 16.21 -6.17
CA ALA A 189 -6.86 16.81 -4.86
C ALA A 189 -7.86 16.02 -4.00
N GLU A 190 -8.85 15.38 -4.62
CA GLU A 190 -9.80 14.49 -3.94
C GLU A 190 -9.10 13.26 -3.33
N LEU A 191 -8.11 12.67 -4.01
CA LEU A 191 -7.33 11.57 -3.44
C LEU A 191 -6.44 12.06 -2.31
N LEU A 192 -5.76 13.19 -2.50
CA LEU A 192 -4.88 13.79 -1.48
C LEU A 192 -5.66 14.21 -0.22
N ALA A 193 -6.91 14.67 -0.37
CA ALA A 193 -7.77 15.00 0.76
C ALA A 193 -8.20 13.78 1.59
N LEU A 194 -8.27 12.60 0.96
CA LEU A 194 -8.59 11.33 1.62
C LEU A 194 -7.35 10.65 2.22
N PHE A 195 -6.20 10.84 1.58
CA PHE A 195 -4.93 10.19 1.92
C PHE A 195 -3.81 11.24 1.89
N PRO A 196 -3.74 12.13 2.90
CA PRO A 196 -2.79 13.22 2.91
C PRO A 196 -1.34 12.72 2.85
N TYR A 197 -0.54 13.42 2.04
CA TYR A 197 0.91 13.33 2.02
C TYR A 197 1.43 14.27 3.11
N ASP A 198 1.80 13.78 4.29
CA ASP A 198 2.37 14.63 5.36
C ASP A 198 3.85 15.03 5.10
N GLY A 199 4.31 14.96 3.84
CA GLY A 199 5.74 15.04 3.49
C GLY A 199 6.07 15.88 2.25
N VAL A 200 5.27 16.89 1.92
CA VAL A 200 5.73 18.02 1.12
C VAL A 200 5.13 19.26 1.77
N GLU A 201 5.78 19.78 2.81
CA GLU A 201 5.78 21.24 2.91
C GLU A 201 6.36 21.68 1.56
N SER A 202 5.57 22.41 0.77
CA SER A 202 6.17 23.16 -0.30
C SER A 202 7.25 23.99 0.36
N ASP A 203 8.51 23.72 0.06
CA ASP A 203 9.53 24.76 0.04
C ASP A 203 9.07 25.75 -1.05
N ASP A 204 7.98 26.47 -0.78
CA ASP A 204 7.87 27.86 -1.15
C ASP A 204 8.99 28.54 -0.35
N GLU A 205 10.23 28.39 -0.84
CA GLU A 205 11.27 29.37 -0.59
C GLU A 205 10.72 30.68 -1.19
N ASP A 206 9.97 31.39 -0.35
CA ASP A 206 9.80 32.83 -0.39
C ASP A 206 11.22 33.43 -0.33
N ASP A 207 11.92 33.45 -1.47
CA ASP A 207 13.01 34.37 -1.71
C ASP A 207 12.39 35.76 -1.96
N GLU A 208 11.73 36.32 -0.94
CA GLU A 208 11.64 37.76 -0.76
C GLU A 208 12.91 38.24 -0.03
N ASP A 209 13.68 39.02 -0.79
CA ASP A 209 14.61 40.09 -0.40
C ASP A 209 15.96 39.73 0.25
N ASP A 210 17.05 39.99 -0.48
CA ASP A 210 17.93 41.13 -0.13
C ASP A 210 18.93 41.53 -1.26
N ASP A 211 19.00 42.85 -1.47
CA ASP A 211 19.92 43.73 -2.25
C ASP A 211 19.72 43.99 -3.77
#